data_AF-Q1DCG1-F1
#
_entry.id   AF-Q1DCG1-F1
#
_cell.length_a   1.000
_cell.length_b   1.000
_cell.length_c   1.000
_cell.angle_alpha   90.00
_cell.angle_beta   90.00
_cell.angle_gamma   90.00
#
_symmetry.space_group_name_H-M   'P 1'
#
loop_
_entity.id
_entity.type
_entity.pdbx_description
1 polymer ?
#
loop_
_entity_poly.entity_id
_entity_poly.type
_entity_poly.pdbx_seq_one_letter_code
_entity_poly.pdbx_strand_id
1 'polypeptide(L)'
;MPAHRKDSDSSRISLGTVAAAGIGAALGLRRILRSRFQFKDSTVLITGGSRGLGLVLARQLLKEEARVAICGRDEQTLERAREELERTGGEVYAIPCDVRDPVQVEAMVSAIHERWGTVDVLINNAGVIQVGPLESMTLEDFQEAIDTHLWAPLYTTLAVLPEMKRRGKGRIVNIASVGGKVSIPHLVPYSASKFALVGLSDGLRAELRQDGIVVTTVCPGLMRTGSPRNAYFKGNHEAEYAWFATGDSLPLTSLSAEQAARKILDACRRGDAEALLGAPAKLAAVGRTLAPNLTATLTSWANRFMPQDSSQDRYSGSQSETPLTQSWLTELTRRAAERNNEAEVPLH
;
A
#
# COMPACT_ATOMS: atom_id res chain seq x y z
N MET A 1 3.13 -76.91 15.98
CA MET A 1 3.88 -75.69 16.36
C MET A 1 4.04 -74.81 15.12
N PRO A 2 4.01 -73.48 15.28
CA PRO A 2 3.14 -72.59 14.49
C PRO A 2 3.86 -71.87 13.34
N ALA A 3 3.10 -71.40 12.35
CA ALA A 3 3.58 -70.42 11.38
C ALA A 3 2.49 -69.38 11.03
N HIS A 4 2.90 -68.12 11.22
CA HIS A 4 2.45 -66.89 10.56
C HIS A 4 0.98 -66.47 10.59
N ARG A 5 0.66 -65.63 11.59
CA ARG A 5 -0.32 -64.55 11.43
C ARG A 5 0.36 -63.40 10.66
N LYS A 6 -0.16 -63.06 9.49
CA LYS A 6 0.08 -61.78 8.82
C LYS A 6 -0.76 -60.73 9.54
N ASP A 7 -0.12 -59.86 10.30
CA ASP A 7 -0.79 -58.65 10.79
C ASP A 7 -0.98 -57.69 9.60
N SER A 8 -2.24 -57.37 9.33
CA SER A 8 -2.65 -56.35 8.38
C SER A 8 -2.31 -54.98 8.95
N ASP A 9 -1.33 -54.32 8.36
CA ASP A 9 -0.99 -52.93 8.65
C ASP A 9 -2.06 -52.01 8.04
N SER A 10 -3.18 -51.87 8.75
CA SER A 10 -4.24 -50.94 8.43
C SER A 10 -3.89 -49.57 9.02
N SER A 11 -3.46 -48.68 8.13
CA SER A 11 -3.35 -47.22 8.26
C SER A 11 -4.03 -46.62 9.50
N ARG A 12 -3.28 -46.44 10.59
CA ARG A 12 -3.69 -45.63 11.74
C ARG A 12 -3.57 -44.16 11.37
N ILE A 13 -4.60 -43.60 10.74
CA ILE A 13 -4.76 -42.14 10.65
C ILE A 13 -4.86 -41.65 12.10
N SER A 14 -3.84 -40.94 12.57
CA SER A 14 -3.78 -40.50 13.97
C SER A 14 -4.95 -39.56 14.26
N LEU A 15 -5.54 -39.66 15.45
CA LEU A 15 -6.64 -38.79 15.90
C LEU A 15 -6.28 -37.29 15.77
N GLY A 16 -4.99 -36.96 15.90
CA GLY A 16 -4.46 -35.60 15.70
C GLY A 16 -4.55 -35.10 14.26
N THR A 17 -4.44 -35.98 13.27
CA THR A 17 -4.57 -35.63 11.84
C THR A 17 -6.02 -35.32 11.49
N VAL A 18 -6.98 -36.07 12.05
CA VAL A 18 -8.42 -35.82 11.87
C VAL A 18 -8.86 -34.53 12.58
N ALA A 19 -8.34 -34.26 13.79
CA ALA A 19 -8.64 -33.03 14.52
C ALA A 19 -8.08 -31.77 13.82
N ALA A 20 -6.84 -31.82 13.31
CA ALA A 20 -6.26 -30.72 12.55
C ALA A 20 -7.01 -30.46 11.23
N ALA A 21 -7.42 -31.53 10.52
CA ALA A 21 -8.23 -31.42 9.32
C ALA A 21 -9.64 -30.84 9.61
N GLY A 22 -10.26 -31.23 10.73
CA GLY A 22 -11.56 -30.71 11.17
C GLY A 22 -11.53 -29.23 11.52
N ILE A 23 -10.49 -28.78 12.24
CA ILE A 23 -10.28 -27.35 12.54
C ILE A 23 -10.02 -26.56 11.25
N GLY A 24 -9.18 -27.09 10.34
CA GLY A 24 -8.91 -26.47 9.05
C GLY A 24 -10.17 -26.32 8.18
N ALA A 25 -11.01 -27.36 8.11
CA ALA A 25 -12.28 -27.33 7.37
C ALA A 25 -13.28 -26.35 8.00
N ALA A 26 -13.40 -26.32 9.33
CA ALA A 26 -14.28 -25.39 10.04
C ALA A 26 -13.85 -23.92 9.87
N LEU A 27 -12.54 -23.64 9.94
CA LEU A 27 -11.99 -22.30 9.68
C LEU A 27 -12.16 -21.88 8.22
N GLY A 28 -11.97 -22.81 7.28
CA GLY A 28 -12.20 -22.60 5.85
C GLY A 28 -13.67 -22.29 5.54
N LEU A 29 -14.59 -23.08 6.08
CA LEU A 29 -16.03 -22.88 5.92
C LEU A 29 -16.48 -21.55 6.55
N ARG A 30 -16.00 -21.22 7.76
CA ARG A 30 -16.28 -19.93 8.41
C ARG A 30 -15.78 -18.74 7.59
N ARG A 31 -14.67 -18.89 6.86
CA ARG A 31 -14.14 -17.86 5.95
C ARG A 31 -15.00 -17.69 4.70
N ILE A 32 -15.53 -18.79 4.15
CA ILE A 32 -16.46 -18.77 3.00
C ILE A 32 -17.80 -18.15 3.39
N LEU A 33 -18.31 -18.48 4.58
CA LEU A 33 -19.61 -18.02 5.09
C LEU A 33 -19.57 -16.61 5.71
N ARG A 34 -18.40 -15.97 5.82
CA ARG A 34 -18.28 -14.64 6.43
C ARG A 34 -18.88 -13.58 5.49
N SER A 35 -19.81 -12.78 6.01
CA SER A 35 -20.38 -11.66 5.27
C SER A 35 -19.26 -10.69 4.87
N ARG A 36 -19.28 -10.28 3.60
CA ARG A 36 -18.36 -9.27 3.07
C ARG A 36 -18.81 -7.89 3.53
N PHE A 37 -17.85 -7.02 3.83
CA PHE A 37 -18.15 -5.61 4.10
C PHE A 37 -18.74 -4.97 2.84
N GLN A 38 -19.74 -4.10 3.03
CA GLN A 38 -20.37 -3.32 1.97
C GLN A 38 -19.95 -1.86 2.12
N PHE A 39 -19.50 -1.23 1.04
CA PHE A 39 -19.04 0.16 1.07
C PHE A 39 -20.16 1.18 0.92
N LYS A 40 -21.33 0.75 0.41
CA LYS A 40 -22.52 1.59 0.32
C LYS A 40 -22.83 2.27 1.66
N ASP A 41 -23.00 3.59 1.62
CA ASP A 41 -23.27 4.48 2.75
C ASP A 41 -22.17 4.52 3.83
N SER A 42 -21.04 3.84 3.63
CA SER A 42 -19.92 3.85 4.57
C SER A 42 -19.07 5.10 4.39
N THR A 43 -18.57 5.65 5.50
CA THR A 43 -17.61 6.75 5.47
C THR A 43 -16.19 6.21 5.37
N VAL A 44 -15.49 6.54 4.29
CA VAL A 44 -14.13 6.10 3.99
C VAL A 44 -13.17 7.27 4.00
N LEU A 45 -12.19 7.26 4.89
CA LEU A 45 -11.08 8.21 4.92
C LEU A 45 -9.87 7.63 4.17
N ILE A 46 -9.39 8.33 3.15
CA ILE A 46 -8.20 7.97 2.36
C ILE A 46 -7.13 9.04 2.53
N THR A 47 -6.01 8.68 3.13
CA THR A 47 -4.85 9.58 3.20
C THR A 47 -4.10 9.60 1.86
N GLY A 48 -3.60 10.76 1.45
CA GLY A 48 -2.96 10.91 0.13
C GLY A 48 -3.93 10.64 -1.03
N GLY A 49 -5.18 11.10 -0.89
CA GLY A 49 -6.26 10.86 -1.86
C GLY A 49 -6.28 11.83 -3.04
N SER A 50 -5.36 12.80 -3.09
CA SER A 50 -5.33 13.83 -4.13
C SER A 50 -4.76 13.35 -5.47
N ARG A 51 -4.02 12.24 -5.51
CA ARG A 51 -3.42 11.69 -6.74
C ARG A 51 -3.14 10.20 -6.64
N GLY A 52 -2.66 9.62 -7.74
CA GLY A 52 -2.14 8.26 -7.80
C GLY A 52 -3.13 7.20 -7.34
N LEU A 53 -2.67 6.24 -6.54
CA LEU A 53 -3.49 5.14 -6.05
C LEU A 53 -4.65 5.61 -5.16
N GLY A 54 -4.43 6.61 -4.31
CA GLY A 54 -5.46 7.14 -3.41
C GLY A 54 -6.66 7.70 -4.17
N LEU A 55 -6.38 8.48 -5.22
CA LEU A 55 -7.42 9.01 -6.11
C LEU A 55 -8.17 7.89 -6.85
N VAL A 56 -7.47 6.86 -7.33
CA VAL A 56 -8.10 5.72 -8.01
C VAL A 56 -8.97 4.89 -7.06
N LEU A 57 -8.57 4.75 -5.79
CA LEU A 57 -9.40 4.13 -4.74
C LEU A 57 -10.67 4.96 -4.49
N ALA A 58 -10.53 6.28 -4.36
CA ALA A 58 -11.66 7.19 -4.18
C ALA A 58 -12.69 7.07 -5.32
N ARG A 59 -12.23 7.09 -6.58
CA ARG A 59 -13.09 6.89 -7.76
C ARG A 59 -13.89 5.59 -7.71
N GLN A 60 -13.30 4.49 -7.25
CA GLN A 60 -13.98 3.21 -7.18
C GLN A 60 -14.96 3.14 -6.01
N LEU A 61 -14.61 3.74 -4.87
CA LEU A 61 -15.49 3.80 -3.70
C LEU A 61 -16.74 4.64 -3.94
N LEU A 62 -16.61 5.78 -4.64
CA LEU A 62 -17.78 6.60 -5.01
C LEU A 62 -18.75 5.86 -5.94
N LYS A 63 -18.23 5.03 -6.86
CA LYS A 63 -19.06 4.14 -7.71
C LYS A 63 -19.81 3.07 -6.92
N GLU A 64 -19.39 2.82 -5.68
CA GLU A 64 -20.04 1.90 -4.76
C GLU A 64 -20.85 2.63 -3.68
N GLU A 65 -21.17 3.90 -3.93
CA GLU A 65 -22.05 4.72 -3.07
C GLU A 65 -21.47 4.93 -1.66
N ALA A 66 -20.14 4.91 -1.52
CA ALA A 66 -19.46 5.30 -0.29
C ALA A 66 -19.34 6.83 -0.20
N ARG A 67 -19.26 7.35 1.04
CA ARG A 67 -18.88 8.75 1.31
C ARG A 67 -17.37 8.80 1.49
N VAL A 68 -16.67 9.57 0.67
CA VAL A 68 -15.20 9.51 0.62
C VAL A 68 -14.59 10.82 1.10
N ALA A 69 -13.89 10.76 2.23
CA ALA A 69 -12.99 11.81 2.67
C ALA A 69 -11.59 11.56 2.10
N ILE A 70 -11.00 12.57 1.46
CA ILE A 70 -9.62 12.54 0.99
C ILE A 70 -8.81 13.64 1.66
N CYS A 71 -7.53 13.38 1.93
CA CYS A 71 -6.61 14.42 2.39
C CYS A 71 -5.28 14.43 1.66
N GLY A 72 -4.61 15.58 1.71
CA GLY A 72 -3.30 15.83 1.16
C GLY A 72 -2.80 17.21 1.60
N ARG A 73 -1.49 17.45 1.46
CA ARG A 73 -0.85 18.72 1.86
C ARG A 73 -0.97 19.82 0.80
N ASP A 74 -1.00 19.43 -0.47
CA ASP A 74 -1.06 20.36 -1.58
C ASP A 74 -2.53 20.69 -1.90
N GLU A 75 -2.96 21.88 -1.52
CA GLU A 75 -4.36 22.32 -1.66
C GLU A 75 -4.82 22.32 -3.12
N GLN A 76 -3.96 22.75 -4.05
CA GLN A 76 -4.33 22.83 -5.47
C GLN A 76 -4.59 21.44 -6.09
N THR A 77 -3.71 20.47 -5.84
CA THR A 77 -3.88 19.10 -6.31
C THR A 77 -5.06 18.42 -5.62
N LEU A 78 -5.25 18.71 -4.32
CA LEU A 78 -6.39 18.21 -3.56
C LEU A 78 -7.72 18.76 -4.09
N GLU A 79 -7.77 20.04 -4.44
CA GLU A 79 -8.96 20.69 -4.99
C GLU A 79 -9.31 20.15 -6.38
N ARG A 80 -8.32 19.97 -7.26
CA ARG A 80 -8.53 19.32 -8.56
C ARG A 80 -9.11 17.91 -8.41
N ALA A 81 -8.60 17.13 -7.44
CA ALA A 81 -9.13 15.81 -7.14
C ALA A 81 -10.57 15.88 -6.62
N ARG A 82 -10.88 16.83 -5.74
CA ARG A 82 -12.25 17.07 -5.23
C ARG A 82 -13.21 17.31 -6.38
N GLU A 83 -12.92 18.28 -7.25
CA GLU A 83 -13.77 18.62 -8.39
C GLU A 83 -13.96 17.43 -9.34
N GLU A 84 -12.89 16.68 -9.61
CA GLU A 84 -12.95 15.50 -10.48
C GLU A 84 -13.84 14.40 -9.89
N LEU A 85 -13.68 14.12 -8.59
CA LEU A 85 -14.44 13.11 -7.90
C LEU A 85 -15.92 13.51 -7.76
N GLU A 86 -16.23 14.78 -7.53
CA GLU A 86 -17.61 15.27 -7.44
C GLU A 86 -18.37 15.13 -8.77
N ARG A 87 -17.69 15.25 -9.92
CA ARG A 87 -18.32 14.99 -11.23
C ARG A 87 -18.83 13.56 -11.38
N THR A 88 -18.40 12.63 -10.52
CA THR A 88 -18.93 11.25 -10.49
C THR A 88 -20.29 11.13 -9.80
N GLY A 89 -20.78 12.20 -9.16
CA GLY A 89 -22.07 12.26 -8.46
C GLY A 89 -22.07 11.70 -7.04
N GLY A 90 -20.91 11.26 -6.53
CA GLY A 90 -20.77 10.75 -5.15
C GLY A 90 -20.42 11.83 -4.13
N GLU A 91 -20.54 11.50 -2.84
CA GLU A 91 -20.22 12.41 -1.72
C GLU A 91 -18.72 12.43 -1.43
N VAL A 92 -18.08 13.59 -1.63
CA VAL A 92 -16.64 13.79 -1.44
C VAL A 92 -16.39 14.90 -0.42
N TYR A 93 -15.38 14.70 0.44
CA TYR A 93 -14.89 15.73 1.34
C TYR A 93 -13.37 15.78 1.29
N ALA A 94 -12.84 16.85 0.69
CA ALA A 94 -11.42 17.09 0.63
C ALA A 94 -10.98 17.98 1.81
N ILE A 95 -9.97 17.54 2.57
CA ILE A 95 -9.47 18.23 3.76
C ILE A 95 -7.95 18.38 3.65
N PRO A 96 -7.40 19.61 3.57
CA PRO A 96 -5.97 19.83 3.66
C PRO A 96 -5.44 19.30 5.00
N CYS A 97 -4.44 18.42 4.96
CA CYS A 97 -3.87 17.82 6.17
C CYS A 97 -2.48 17.26 5.88
N ASP A 98 -1.50 17.65 6.70
CA ASP A 98 -0.28 16.88 6.86
C ASP A 98 -0.49 15.75 7.88
N VAL A 99 -0.59 14.52 7.39
CA VAL A 99 -0.85 13.35 8.23
C VAL A 99 0.31 13.01 9.18
N ARG A 100 1.47 13.67 9.04
CA ARG A 100 2.60 13.56 9.97
C ARG A 100 2.40 14.44 11.23
N ASP A 101 1.43 15.34 11.21
CA ASP A 101 1.07 16.20 12.34
C ASP A 101 -0.18 15.63 13.04
N PRO A 102 -0.05 15.11 14.28
CA PRO A 102 -1.17 14.51 14.99
C PRO A 102 -2.31 15.51 15.28
N VAL A 103 -2.01 16.80 15.46
CA VAL A 103 -3.03 17.83 15.73
C VAL A 103 -3.90 18.05 14.49
N GLN A 104 -3.28 18.11 13.31
CA GLN A 104 -4.02 18.21 12.05
C GLN A 104 -4.84 16.94 11.78
N VAL A 105 -4.31 15.76 12.12
CA VAL A 105 -5.03 14.49 11.98
C VAL A 105 -6.29 14.46 12.85
N GLU A 106 -6.18 14.88 14.11
CA GLU A 106 -7.33 14.98 15.03
C GLU A 106 -8.39 15.94 14.50
N ALA A 107 -7.99 17.13 14.04
CA ALA A 107 -8.89 18.11 13.44
C ALA A 107 -9.59 17.56 12.18
N MET A 108 -8.85 16.88 11.30
CA MET A 108 -9.40 16.23 10.11
C MET A 108 -10.45 15.17 10.46
N VAL A 109 -10.16 14.29 11.44
CA VAL A 109 -11.11 13.25 11.86
C VAL A 109 -12.34 13.87 12.54
N SER A 110 -12.19 14.94 13.33
CA SER A 110 -13.33 15.68 13.91
C SER A 110 -14.23 16.28 12.83
N ALA A 111 -13.65 16.91 11.81
CA ALA A 111 -14.42 17.50 10.71
C ALA A 111 -15.20 16.44 9.93
N ILE A 112 -14.60 15.27 9.69
CA ILE A 112 -15.32 14.13 9.09
C ILE A 112 -16.44 13.67 10.02
N HIS A 113 -16.20 13.70 11.34
CA HIS A 113 -17.19 13.26 12.32
C HIS A 113 -18.42 14.16 12.35
N GLU A 114 -18.21 15.47 12.36
CA GLU A 114 -19.27 16.45 12.31
C GLU A 114 -20.10 16.34 11.02
N ARG A 115 -19.44 16.02 9.89
CA ARG A 115 -20.12 15.95 8.59
C ARG A 115 -20.89 14.65 8.36
N TRP A 116 -20.29 13.50 8.67
CA TRP A 116 -20.80 12.18 8.27
C TRP A 116 -20.88 11.17 9.42
N GLY A 117 -20.61 11.60 10.65
CA GLY A 117 -20.61 10.73 11.82
C GLY A 117 -19.31 9.93 11.90
N THR A 118 -19.30 8.66 11.59
CA THR A 118 -18.17 7.82 11.98
C THR A 118 -17.37 7.34 10.78
N VAL A 119 -16.04 7.35 10.86
CA VAL A 119 -15.19 6.69 9.87
C VAL A 119 -15.34 5.18 10.00
N ASP A 120 -15.85 4.52 8.97
CA ASP A 120 -16.04 3.06 8.93
C ASP A 120 -14.79 2.36 8.37
N VAL A 121 -14.12 3.02 7.42
CA VAL A 121 -12.92 2.52 6.75
C VAL A 121 -11.85 3.61 6.74
N LEU A 122 -10.69 3.31 7.30
CA LEU A 122 -9.48 4.11 7.15
C LEU A 122 -8.55 3.44 6.13
N ILE A 123 -8.12 4.16 5.11
CA ILE A 123 -7.11 3.73 4.15
C ILE A 123 -5.89 4.63 4.28
N ASN A 124 -4.86 4.12 4.95
CA ASN A 124 -3.56 4.75 5.07
C ASN A 124 -2.77 4.54 3.78
N ASN A 125 -2.86 5.51 2.88
CA ASN A 125 -2.26 5.48 1.54
C ASN A 125 -1.20 6.57 1.31
N ALA A 126 -1.22 7.66 2.10
CA ALA A 126 -0.20 8.71 2.00
C ALA A 126 1.22 8.12 2.06
N GLY A 127 2.11 8.63 1.21
CA GLY A 127 3.44 8.09 1.07
C GLY A 127 4.40 9.00 0.33
N VAL A 128 5.69 8.73 0.57
CA VAL A 128 6.82 9.30 -0.18
C VAL A 128 7.61 8.16 -0.81
N ILE A 129 8.29 8.43 -1.91
CA ILE A 129 9.20 7.48 -2.55
C ILE A 129 10.54 8.19 -2.69
N GLN A 130 11.59 7.61 -2.13
CA GLN A 130 12.95 8.14 -2.20
C GLN A 130 13.83 7.07 -2.84
N VAL A 131 14.46 7.45 -3.95
CA VAL A 131 15.26 6.59 -4.81
C VAL A 131 16.67 7.15 -4.92
N GLY A 132 17.67 6.31 -4.74
CA GLY A 132 19.08 6.67 -4.89
C GLY A 132 19.99 5.77 -4.04
N PRO A 133 21.29 5.72 -4.36
CA PRO A 133 22.25 4.90 -3.64
C PRO A 133 22.36 5.33 -2.18
N LEU A 134 22.72 4.40 -1.28
CA LEU A 134 22.80 4.68 0.16
C LEU A 134 23.73 5.87 0.49
N GLU A 135 24.80 6.03 -0.28
CA GLU A 135 25.79 7.10 -0.14
C GLU A 135 25.20 8.51 -0.40
N SER A 136 24.10 8.59 -1.15
CA SER A 136 23.35 9.83 -1.40
C SER A 136 22.24 10.11 -0.38
N MET A 137 21.87 9.12 0.43
CA MET A 137 20.76 9.23 1.38
C MET A 137 21.23 9.87 2.69
N THR A 138 20.39 10.74 3.25
CA THR A 138 20.67 11.43 4.52
C THR A 138 19.76 10.91 5.64
N LEU A 139 20.07 11.26 6.89
CA LEU A 139 19.22 10.86 8.04
C LEU A 139 17.81 11.42 7.92
N GLU A 140 17.67 12.62 7.37
CA GLU A 140 16.40 13.29 7.12
C GLU A 140 15.54 12.47 6.14
N ASP A 141 16.15 11.79 5.16
CA ASP A 141 15.41 10.91 4.26
C ASP A 141 14.78 9.73 5.02
N PHE A 142 15.53 9.13 5.96
CA PHE A 142 15.01 8.07 6.82
C PHE A 142 13.92 8.57 7.77
N GLN A 143 14.10 9.75 8.36
CA GLN A 143 13.09 10.36 9.22
C GLN A 143 11.80 10.65 8.44
N GLU A 144 11.89 11.30 7.27
CA GLU A 144 10.72 11.58 6.43
C GLU A 144 9.96 10.30 6.06
N ALA A 145 10.69 9.23 5.72
CA ALA A 145 10.10 7.93 5.38
C ALA A 145 9.37 7.30 6.58
N ILE A 146 9.98 7.33 7.77
CA ILE A 146 9.39 6.81 9.01
C ILE A 146 8.18 7.64 9.45
N ASP A 147 8.30 8.96 9.43
CA ASP A 147 7.19 9.86 9.77
C ASP A 147 5.98 9.62 8.86
N THR A 148 6.23 9.44 7.56
CA THR A 148 5.15 9.26 6.58
C THR A 148 4.56 7.85 6.60
N HIS A 149 5.37 6.79 6.75
CA HIS A 149 4.90 5.42 6.60
C HIS A 149 4.66 4.68 7.91
N LEU A 150 5.15 5.17 9.04
CA LEU A 150 4.90 4.58 10.36
C LEU A 150 4.04 5.50 11.23
N TRP A 151 4.52 6.71 11.51
CA TRP A 151 3.85 7.61 12.43
C TRP A 151 2.51 8.11 11.91
N ALA A 152 2.44 8.56 10.65
CA ALA A 152 1.18 9.03 10.07
C ALA A 152 0.06 7.96 10.06
N PRO A 153 0.30 6.70 9.63
CA PRO A 153 -0.69 5.63 9.78
C PRO A 153 -1.06 5.33 11.23
N LEU A 154 -0.13 5.48 12.18
CA LEU A 154 -0.42 5.32 13.60
C LEU A 154 -1.33 6.44 14.11
N TYR A 155 -1.02 7.71 13.83
CA TYR A 155 -1.82 8.86 14.27
C TYR A 155 -3.25 8.77 13.75
N THR A 156 -3.41 8.53 12.46
CA THR A 156 -4.73 8.39 11.82
C THR A 156 -5.50 7.18 12.35
N THR A 157 -4.81 6.05 12.61
CA THR A 157 -5.41 4.90 13.28
C THR A 157 -5.92 5.27 14.66
N LEU A 158 -5.07 5.87 15.50
CA LEU A 158 -5.42 6.25 16.87
C LEU A 158 -6.58 7.26 16.90
N ALA A 159 -6.65 8.19 15.95
CA ALA A 159 -7.72 9.18 15.86
C ALA A 159 -9.09 8.55 15.54
N VAL A 160 -9.17 7.53 14.66
CA VAL A 160 -10.45 6.87 14.33
C VAL A 160 -10.82 5.73 15.30
N LEU A 161 -9.85 5.24 16.07
CA LEU A 161 -9.97 4.01 16.85
C LEU A 161 -11.03 4.04 17.95
N PRO A 162 -11.19 5.11 18.77
CA PRO A 162 -12.20 5.15 19.83
C PRO A 162 -13.61 4.84 19.31
N GLU A 163 -13.98 5.44 18.17
CA GLU A 163 -15.27 5.25 17.53
C GLU A 163 -15.45 3.87 16.92
N MET A 164 -14.40 3.31 16.32
CA MET A 164 -14.45 1.93 15.82
C MET A 164 -14.64 0.92 16.95
N LYS A 165 -13.94 1.11 18.08
CA LYS A 165 -14.06 0.24 19.27
C LYS A 165 -15.44 0.33 19.88
N ARG A 166 -15.97 1.55 20.07
CA ARG A 166 -17.31 1.79 20.62
C ARG A 166 -18.41 1.09 19.83
N ARG A 167 -18.27 1.01 18.51
CA ARG A 167 -19.23 0.34 17.61
C ARG A 167 -18.96 -1.15 17.40
N GLY A 168 -17.83 -1.67 17.90
CA GLY A 168 -17.40 -3.04 17.67
C GLY A 168 -17.16 -3.39 16.19
N LYS A 169 -16.90 -2.38 15.34
CA LYS A 169 -16.71 -2.56 13.89
C LYS A 169 -15.81 -1.48 13.31
N GLY A 170 -14.95 -1.89 12.39
CA GLY A 170 -14.09 -0.99 11.62
C GLY A 170 -13.23 -1.74 10.61
N ARG A 171 -12.72 -1.01 9.64
CA ARG A 171 -11.73 -1.49 8.66
C ARG A 171 -10.56 -0.51 8.61
N ILE A 172 -9.34 -1.04 8.71
CA ILE A 172 -8.12 -0.29 8.50
C ILE A 172 -7.33 -0.97 7.39
N VAL A 173 -6.94 -0.21 6.38
CA VAL A 173 -6.15 -0.69 5.26
C VAL A 173 -4.85 0.10 5.22
N ASN A 174 -3.73 -0.58 5.42
CA ASN A 174 -2.40 0.04 5.36
C ASN A 174 -1.73 -0.29 4.03
N ILE A 175 -1.48 0.72 3.21
CA ILE A 175 -0.79 0.57 1.93
C ILE A 175 0.73 0.59 2.16
N ALA A 176 1.29 -0.59 2.35
CA ALA A 176 2.72 -0.81 2.42
C ALA A 176 3.33 -0.88 1.00
N SER A 177 4.20 -1.85 0.75
CA SER A 177 4.86 -2.10 -0.53
C SER A 177 5.47 -3.50 -0.51
N VAL A 178 5.82 -4.04 -1.67
CA VAL A 178 6.79 -5.15 -1.76
C VAL A 178 8.10 -4.79 -1.06
N GLY A 179 8.45 -3.50 -1.00
CA GLY A 179 9.56 -2.96 -0.21
C GLY A 179 9.45 -3.23 1.30
N GLY A 180 8.26 -3.59 1.81
CA GLY A 180 8.04 -4.05 3.19
C GLY A 180 8.14 -5.57 3.37
N LYS A 181 8.52 -6.31 2.32
CA LYS A 181 8.74 -7.77 2.33
C LYS A 181 10.14 -8.14 1.88
N VAL A 182 10.69 -7.37 0.95
CA VAL A 182 12.07 -7.47 0.47
C VAL A 182 12.59 -6.07 0.22
N SER A 183 13.76 -5.76 0.78
CA SER A 183 14.39 -4.45 0.55
C SER A 183 14.98 -4.43 -0.86
N ILE A 184 14.73 -3.35 -1.59
CA ILE A 184 15.22 -3.15 -2.96
C ILE A 184 16.41 -2.19 -2.88
N PRO A 185 17.53 -2.48 -3.57
CA PRO A 185 18.63 -1.53 -3.67
C PRO A 185 18.15 -0.15 -4.14
N HIS A 186 18.79 0.89 -3.62
CA HIS A 186 18.45 2.30 -3.86
C HIS A 186 17.09 2.76 -3.31
N LEU A 187 16.38 1.91 -2.57
CA LEU A 187 15.12 2.25 -1.89
C LEU A 187 15.24 2.00 -0.38
N VAL A 188 16.41 2.20 0.23
CA VAL A 188 16.67 1.78 1.62
C VAL A 188 15.79 2.52 2.65
N PRO A 189 15.70 3.87 2.67
CA PRO A 189 14.81 4.58 3.59
C PRO A 189 13.34 4.17 3.41
N TYR A 190 12.92 4.09 2.15
CA TYR A 190 11.59 3.66 1.76
C TYR A 190 11.28 2.24 2.24
N SER A 191 12.16 1.27 1.95
CA SER A 191 11.95 -0.13 2.31
C SER A 191 11.89 -0.30 3.82
N ALA A 192 12.85 0.29 4.56
CA ALA A 192 12.88 0.23 6.03
C ALA A 192 11.56 0.70 6.65
N SER A 193 11.05 1.86 6.19
CA SER A 193 9.78 2.40 6.68
C SER A 193 8.57 1.55 6.27
N LYS A 194 8.57 0.93 5.08
CA LYS A 194 7.50 0.00 4.66
C LYS A 194 7.53 -1.33 5.42
N PHE A 195 8.70 -1.83 5.84
CA PHE A 195 8.80 -2.94 6.78
C PHE A 195 8.21 -2.57 8.15
N ALA A 196 8.47 -1.35 8.64
CA ALA A 196 7.90 -0.86 9.88
C ALA A 196 6.36 -0.81 9.82
N LEU A 197 5.78 -0.35 8.70
CA LEU A 197 4.32 -0.36 8.49
C LEU A 197 3.73 -1.78 8.47
N VAL A 198 4.43 -2.75 7.88
CA VAL A 198 4.01 -4.17 7.92
C VAL A 198 3.99 -4.67 9.36
N GLY A 199 5.05 -4.42 10.14
CA GLY A 199 5.10 -4.79 11.55
C GLY A 199 4.01 -4.13 12.40
N LEU A 200 3.79 -2.82 12.23
CA LEU A 200 2.70 -2.09 12.87
C LEU A 200 1.34 -2.73 12.54
N SER A 201 1.10 -3.03 11.27
CA SER A 201 -0.16 -3.62 10.83
C SER A 201 -0.41 -5.00 11.44
N ASP A 202 0.63 -5.82 11.55
CA ASP A 202 0.54 -7.16 12.15
C ASP A 202 0.18 -7.09 13.63
N GLY A 203 0.80 -6.17 14.39
CA GLY A 203 0.45 -5.91 15.79
C GLY A 203 -0.98 -5.41 15.96
N LEU A 204 -1.36 -4.35 15.24
CA LEU A 204 -2.72 -3.79 15.26
C LEU A 204 -3.77 -4.83 14.89
N ARG A 205 -3.49 -5.68 13.89
CA ARG A 205 -4.41 -6.74 13.47
C ARG A 205 -4.69 -7.74 14.59
N ALA A 206 -3.67 -8.13 15.35
CA ALA A 206 -3.83 -9.07 16.45
C ALA A 206 -4.60 -8.43 17.61
N GLU A 207 -4.21 -7.24 18.02
CA GLU A 207 -4.77 -6.58 19.21
C GLU A 207 -6.19 -6.06 18.99
N LEU A 208 -6.51 -5.49 17.82
CA LEU A 208 -7.81 -4.87 17.56
C LEU A 208 -8.89 -5.88 17.14
N ARG A 209 -8.51 -7.15 16.92
CA ARG A 209 -9.45 -8.18 16.46
C ARG A 209 -10.56 -8.45 17.47
N GLN A 210 -10.24 -8.33 18.77
CA GLN A 210 -11.19 -8.48 19.88
C GLN A 210 -12.27 -7.38 19.87
N ASP A 211 -11.92 -6.20 19.37
CA ASP A 211 -12.82 -5.05 19.25
C ASP A 211 -13.65 -5.07 17.95
N GLY A 212 -13.61 -6.17 17.19
CA GLY A 212 -14.34 -6.30 15.92
C GLY A 212 -13.75 -5.51 14.74
N ILE A 213 -12.58 -4.92 14.93
CA ILE A 213 -11.85 -4.14 13.91
C ILE A 213 -10.98 -5.09 13.10
N VAL A 214 -10.92 -4.87 11.78
CA VAL A 214 -10.10 -5.67 10.87
C VAL A 214 -9.07 -4.78 10.21
N VAL A 215 -7.81 -5.20 10.30
CA VAL A 215 -6.66 -4.55 9.67
C VAL A 215 -6.19 -5.40 8.51
N THR A 216 -6.03 -4.80 7.33
CA THR A 216 -5.53 -5.41 6.11
C THR A 216 -4.24 -4.70 5.67
N THR A 217 -3.14 -5.43 5.57
CA THR A 217 -1.88 -4.93 5.03
C THR A 217 -1.81 -5.17 3.53
N VAL A 218 -1.63 -4.13 2.73
CA VAL A 218 -1.47 -4.28 1.28
C VAL A 218 -0.01 -4.10 0.93
N CYS A 219 0.57 -5.07 0.23
CA CYS A 219 1.94 -5.00 -0.28
C CYS A 219 1.90 -5.00 -1.81
N PRO A 220 1.76 -3.83 -2.45
CA PRO A 220 1.83 -3.75 -3.91
C PRO A 220 3.26 -3.90 -4.42
N GLY A 221 3.42 -4.57 -5.57
CA GLY A 221 4.59 -4.41 -6.44
C GLY A 221 4.56 -3.08 -7.20
N LEU A 222 5.30 -3.00 -8.30
CA LEU A 222 5.25 -1.85 -9.21
C LEU A 222 3.85 -1.68 -9.82
N MET A 223 3.43 -0.43 -9.99
CA MET A 223 2.07 -0.07 -10.36
C MET A 223 2.07 1.21 -11.18
N ARG A 224 1.42 1.16 -12.34
CA ARG A 224 1.22 2.32 -13.23
C ARG A 224 0.19 3.27 -12.63
N THR A 225 0.62 4.03 -11.62
CA THR A 225 -0.12 5.14 -11.00
C THR A 225 0.30 6.47 -11.61
N GLY A 226 1.54 6.58 -12.09
CA GLY A 226 2.19 7.84 -12.45
C GLY A 226 3.11 8.39 -11.35
N SER A 227 3.22 7.72 -10.20
CA SER A 227 4.00 8.17 -9.05
C SER A 227 5.50 8.37 -9.28
N PRO A 228 6.19 7.75 -10.26
CA PRO A 228 7.60 8.07 -10.52
C PRO A 228 7.85 9.57 -10.70
N ARG A 229 6.93 10.33 -11.31
CA ARG A 229 7.09 11.79 -11.49
C ARG A 229 7.15 12.57 -10.18
N ASN A 230 6.49 12.06 -9.14
CA ASN A 230 6.41 12.68 -7.81
C ASN A 230 7.27 11.97 -6.76
N ALA A 231 8.06 10.98 -7.17
CA ALA A 231 9.10 10.40 -6.35
C ALA A 231 10.31 11.34 -6.29
N TYR A 232 11.15 11.16 -5.28
CA TYR A 232 12.37 11.92 -5.10
C TYR A 232 13.58 11.07 -5.45
N PHE A 233 14.50 11.65 -6.20
CA PHE A 233 15.69 11.00 -6.72
C PHE A 233 16.94 11.75 -6.25
N LYS A 234 17.96 11.00 -5.84
CA LYS A 234 19.28 11.48 -5.42
C LYS A 234 20.39 10.69 -6.12
N GLY A 235 21.63 11.16 -6.02
CA GLY A 235 22.73 10.65 -6.82
C GLY A 235 22.57 11.01 -8.30
N ASN A 236 22.74 10.05 -9.19
CA ASN A 236 22.48 10.24 -10.62
C ASN A 236 20.98 10.19 -10.89
N HIS A 237 20.29 11.27 -10.53
CA HIS A 237 18.83 11.34 -10.48
C HIS A 237 18.15 10.97 -11.81
N GLU A 238 18.72 11.35 -12.96
CA GLU A 238 18.21 10.98 -14.29
C GLU A 238 18.30 9.47 -14.53
N ALA A 239 19.44 8.84 -14.20
CA ALA A 239 19.62 7.40 -14.35
C ALA A 239 18.75 6.61 -13.35
N GLU A 240 18.62 7.11 -12.12
CA GLU A 240 17.73 6.56 -11.09
C GLU A 240 16.26 6.62 -11.54
N TYR A 241 15.83 7.76 -12.06
CA TYR A 241 14.50 7.93 -12.64
C TYR A 241 14.28 6.98 -13.81
N ALA A 242 15.25 6.85 -14.71
CA ALA A 242 15.13 6.02 -15.90
C ALA A 242 14.87 4.54 -15.56
N TRP A 243 15.66 3.92 -14.67
CA TRP A 243 15.42 2.51 -14.33
C TRP A 243 14.11 2.33 -13.56
N PHE A 244 13.79 3.25 -12.65
CA PHE A 244 12.60 3.16 -11.81
C PHE A 244 11.32 3.33 -12.65
N ALA A 245 11.24 4.38 -13.46
CA ALA A 245 10.10 4.64 -14.33
C ALA A 245 9.94 3.58 -15.42
N THR A 246 11.04 3.07 -15.98
CA THR A 246 10.99 1.95 -16.95
C THR A 246 10.46 0.69 -16.30
N GLY A 247 10.94 0.32 -15.11
CA GLY A 247 10.42 -0.83 -14.36
C GLY A 247 8.92 -0.73 -14.08
N ASP A 248 8.45 0.48 -13.76
CA ASP A 248 7.04 0.76 -13.50
C ASP A 248 6.16 0.73 -14.76
N SER A 249 6.75 1.00 -15.94
CA SER A 249 6.01 1.07 -17.20
C SER A 249 5.78 -0.30 -17.86
N LEU A 250 6.55 -1.32 -17.49
CA LEU A 250 6.55 -2.63 -18.12
C LEU A 250 5.28 -3.47 -17.77
N PRO A 251 4.41 -3.83 -18.74
CA PRO A 251 3.12 -4.49 -18.48
C PRO A 251 3.19 -5.84 -17.77
N LEU A 252 4.30 -6.56 -17.93
CA LEU A 252 4.53 -7.87 -17.30
C LEU A 252 4.91 -7.74 -15.82
N THR A 253 5.52 -6.62 -15.44
CA THR A 253 6.05 -6.39 -14.09
C THR A 253 5.15 -5.49 -13.26
N SER A 254 4.38 -4.60 -13.89
CA SER A 254 3.52 -3.64 -13.19
C SER A 254 2.02 -3.88 -13.38
N LEU A 255 1.25 -3.55 -12.33
CA LEU A 255 -0.22 -3.59 -12.36
C LEU A 255 -0.78 -2.23 -12.79
N SER A 256 -1.94 -2.19 -13.46
CA SER A 256 -2.69 -0.93 -13.59
C SER A 256 -3.19 -0.49 -12.22
N ALA A 257 -3.21 0.82 -11.93
CA ALA A 257 -3.76 1.35 -10.69
C ALA A 257 -5.20 0.89 -10.43
N GLU A 258 -6.04 0.77 -11.47
CA GLU A 258 -7.43 0.35 -11.34
C GLU A 258 -7.58 -1.11 -10.90
N GLN A 259 -6.77 -2.02 -11.48
CA GLN A 259 -6.74 -3.42 -11.05
C GLN A 259 -6.24 -3.57 -9.62
N ALA A 260 -5.22 -2.79 -9.23
CA ALA A 260 -4.70 -2.83 -7.87
C ALA A 260 -5.74 -2.30 -6.88
N ALA A 261 -6.36 -1.15 -7.16
CA ALA A 261 -7.45 -0.59 -6.35
C ALA A 261 -8.61 -1.60 -6.17
N ARG A 262 -9.05 -2.28 -7.24
CA ARG A 262 -10.06 -3.35 -7.13
C ARG A 262 -9.64 -4.45 -6.17
N LYS A 263 -8.40 -4.94 -6.30
CA LYS A 263 -7.86 -6.00 -5.42
C LYS A 263 -7.72 -5.54 -3.97
N ILE A 264 -7.38 -4.28 -3.72
CA ILE A 264 -7.29 -3.67 -2.39
C ILE A 264 -8.68 -3.63 -1.75
N LEU A 265 -9.66 -3.06 -2.46
CA LEU A 265 -11.03 -2.97 -1.96
C LEU A 265 -11.62 -4.37 -1.71
N ASP A 266 -11.37 -5.32 -2.59
CA ASP A 266 -11.75 -6.73 -2.40
C ASP A 266 -11.11 -7.37 -1.16
N ALA A 267 -9.84 -7.09 -0.89
CA ALA A 267 -9.16 -7.57 0.32
C ALA A 267 -9.78 -6.95 1.59
N CYS A 268 -10.10 -5.66 1.55
CA CYS A 268 -10.82 -4.96 2.61
C CYS A 268 -12.22 -5.54 2.84
N ARG A 269 -12.97 -5.84 1.77
CA ARG A 269 -14.31 -6.48 1.85
C ARG A 269 -14.26 -7.80 2.59
N ARG A 270 -13.30 -8.65 2.24
CA ARG A 270 -13.10 -9.97 2.85
C ARG A 270 -12.49 -9.90 4.25
N GLY A 271 -11.84 -8.79 4.59
CA GLY A 271 -11.05 -8.68 5.79
C GLY A 271 -9.81 -9.58 5.75
N ASP A 272 -9.11 -9.58 4.62
CA ASP A 272 -7.87 -10.33 4.45
C ASP A 272 -6.79 -9.74 5.36
N ALA A 273 -5.97 -10.59 5.98
CA ALA A 273 -4.86 -10.11 6.81
C ALA A 273 -3.82 -9.37 5.95
N GLU A 274 -3.56 -9.90 4.76
CA GLU A 274 -2.58 -9.37 3.82
C GLU A 274 -3.05 -9.51 2.36
N ALA A 275 -2.72 -8.53 1.54
CA ALA A 275 -2.90 -8.54 0.09
C ALA A 275 -1.59 -8.20 -0.63
N LEU A 276 -0.84 -9.22 -1.05
CA LEU A 276 0.36 -9.08 -1.87
C LEU A 276 -0.01 -9.00 -3.36
N LEU A 277 0.18 -7.84 -3.98
CA LEU A 277 -0.32 -7.55 -5.33
C LEU A 277 0.80 -7.60 -6.37
N GLY A 278 0.61 -8.45 -7.38
CA GLY A 278 1.53 -8.64 -8.50
C GLY A 278 2.30 -9.96 -8.37
N ALA A 279 2.44 -10.67 -9.49
CA ALA A 279 3.16 -11.95 -9.49
C ALA A 279 4.65 -11.78 -9.12
N PRO A 280 5.38 -10.77 -9.62
CA PRO A 280 6.77 -10.52 -9.21
C PRO A 280 6.90 -10.26 -7.71
N ALA A 281 5.99 -9.46 -7.13
CA ALA A 281 6.00 -9.17 -5.70
C ALA A 281 5.80 -10.43 -4.84
N LYS A 282 4.90 -11.33 -5.28
CA LYS A 282 4.69 -12.64 -4.63
C LYS A 282 5.94 -13.51 -4.69
N LEU A 283 6.56 -13.62 -5.87
CA LEU A 283 7.77 -14.42 -6.04
C LEU A 283 8.93 -13.86 -5.22
N ALA A 284 9.10 -12.53 -5.18
CA ALA A 284 10.17 -11.89 -4.43
C ALA A 284 10.01 -12.10 -2.92
N ALA A 285 8.79 -11.93 -2.39
CA ALA A 285 8.50 -12.19 -0.98
C ALA A 285 8.76 -13.66 -0.60
N VAL A 286 8.23 -14.61 -1.39
CA VAL A 286 8.45 -16.05 -1.17
C VAL A 286 9.92 -16.41 -1.29
N GLY A 287 10.62 -15.88 -2.29
CA GLY A 287 12.06 -16.10 -2.49
C GLY A 287 12.88 -15.64 -1.28
N ARG A 288 12.60 -14.44 -0.75
CA ARG A 288 13.25 -13.93 0.46
C ARG A 288 12.99 -14.82 1.68
N THR A 289 11.78 -15.35 1.83
CA THR A 289 11.42 -16.25 2.95
C THR A 289 12.10 -17.61 2.84
N LEU A 290 12.14 -18.21 1.64
CA LEU A 290 12.66 -19.57 1.44
C LEU A 290 14.18 -19.62 1.30
N ALA A 291 14.78 -18.60 0.70
CA ALA A 291 16.20 -18.58 0.35
C ALA A 291 16.85 -17.21 0.67
N PRO A 292 16.87 -16.78 1.94
CA PRO A 292 17.28 -15.43 2.33
C PRO A 292 18.71 -15.07 1.88
N ASN A 293 19.64 -16.03 1.93
CA ASN A 293 21.03 -15.82 1.49
C ASN A 293 21.12 -15.66 -0.03
N LEU A 294 20.41 -16.48 -0.81
CA LEU A 294 20.38 -16.37 -2.27
C LEU A 294 19.76 -15.04 -2.69
N THR A 295 18.64 -14.65 -2.08
CA THR A 295 18.02 -13.35 -2.35
C THR A 295 19.00 -12.22 -2.05
N ALA A 296 19.70 -12.27 -0.92
CA ALA A 296 20.71 -11.27 -0.58
C ALA A 296 21.83 -11.20 -1.63
N THR A 297 22.38 -12.35 -2.05
CA THR A 297 23.40 -12.41 -3.11
C THR A 297 22.91 -11.82 -4.43
N LEU A 298 21.68 -12.14 -4.86
CA LEU A 298 21.09 -11.60 -6.09
C LEU A 298 20.89 -10.09 -6.00
N THR A 299 20.40 -9.57 -4.86
CA THR A 299 20.25 -8.12 -4.67
C THR A 299 21.59 -7.39 -4.62
N SER A 300 22.61 -7.97 -3.99
CA SER A 300 23.97 -7.41 -3.97
C SER A 300 24.60 -7.41 -5.37
N TRP A 301 24.34 -8.45 -6.16
CA TRP A 301 24.77 -8.51 -7.56
C TRP A 301 24.06 -7.46 -8.42
N ALA A 302 22.74 -7.33 -8.30
CA ALA A 302 21.97 -6.34 -9.02
C ALA A 302 22.42 -4.90 -8.71
N ASN A 303 22.70 -4.59 -7.44
CA ASN A 303 23.20 -3.27 -7.02
C ASN A 303 24.48 -2.85 -7.77
N ARG A 304 25.34 -3.79 -8.19
CA ARG A 304 26.58 -3.47 -8.92
C ARG A 304 26.35 -2.85 -10.30
N PHE A 305 25.15 -3.01 -10.86
CA PHE A 305 24.78 -2.47 -12.16
C PHE A 305 23.87 -1.25 -12.07
N MET A 306 23.51 -0.82 -10.85
CA MET A 306 22.69 0.36 -10.64
C MET A 306 23.56 1.64 -10.55
N PRO A 307 23.00 2.83 -10.83
CA PRO A 307 23.77 4.07 -10.88
C PRO A 307 24.48 4.36 -9.55
N GLN A 308 25.77 4.68 -9.59
CA GLN A 308 26.52 5.03 -8.38
C GLN A 308 26.88 6.52 -8.44
N ASP A 309 26.45 7.28 -7.46
CA ASP A 309 26.72 8.71 -7.31
C ASP A 309 26.39 9.13 -5.87
N SER A 310 27.22 9.98 -5.27
CA SER A 310 27.07 10.37 -3.86
C SER A 310 26.39 11.73 -3.66
N SER A 311 25.90 12.38 -4.72
CA SER A 311 25.21 13.66 -4.62
C SER A 311 23.95 13.54 -3.76
N GLN A 312 23.86 14.37 -2.74
CA GLN A 312 22.72 14.40 -1.82
C GLN A 312 21.60 15.33 -2.30
N ASP A 313 21.80 16.01 -3.43
CA ASP A 313 20.83 16.91 -4.03
C ASP A 313 19.55 16.15 -4.39
N ARG A 314 18.40 16.74 -4.03
CA ARG A 314 17.08 16.12 -4.17
C ARG A 314 16.37 16.68 -5.38
N TYR A 315 15.98 15.81 -6.29
CA TYR A 315 15.19 16.14 -7.48
C TYR A 315 13.85 15.41 -7.45
N SER A 316 12.79 16.03 -7.94
CA SER A 316 11.56 15.30 -8.27
C SER A 316 11.78 14.44 -9.52
N GLY A 317 10.93 13.44 -9.71
CA GLY A 317 10.89 12.68 -10.96
C GLY A 317 10.59 13.55 -12.17
N SER A 318 9.73 14.56 -12.03
CA SER A 318 9.44 15.54 -13.09
C SER A 318 10.68 16.34 -13.52
N GLN A 319 11.60 16.62 -12.59
CA GLN A 319 12.89 17.27 -12.86
C GLN A 319 13.97 16.30 -13.39
N SER A 320 13.74 15.00 -13.28
CA SER A 320 14.70 13.94 -13.66
C SER A 320 14.38 13.29 -15.01
N GLU A 321 13.39 13.83 -15.74
CA GLU A 321 13.00 13.30 -17.04
C GLU A 321 14.00 13.69 -18.13
N THR A 322 14.39 12.72 -18.93
CA THR A 322 15.18 12.88 -20.14
C THR A 322 14.34 12.60 -21.39
N PRO A 323 14.80 12.97 -22.60
CA PRO A 323 14.13 12.60 -23.85
C PRO A 323 13.91 11.09 -23.99
N LEU A 324 14.82 10.27 -23.45
CA LEU A 324 14.69 8.80 -23.43
C LEU A 324 13.50 8.37 -22.55
N THR A 325 13.39 8.92 -21.35
CA THR A 325 12.31 8.58 -20.40
C THR A 325 10.98 9.24 -20.74
N GLN A 326 10.96 10.14 -21.72
CA GLN A 326 9.73 10.68 -22.32
C GLN A 326 9.30 9.92 -23.58
N SER A 327 10.03 8.86 -23.97
CA SER A 327 9.72 8.04 -25.14
C SER A 327 8.59 7.02 -24.91
N TRP A 328 8.31 6.22 -25.94
CA TRP A 328 7.32 5.13 -25.90
C TRP A 328 7.55 4.12 -24.76
N LEU A 329 8.77 4.02 -24.23
CA LEU A 329 9.13 3.09 -23.15
C LEU A 329 8.35 3.37 -21.85
N THR A 330 7.96 4.63 -21.60
CA THR A 330 7.27 5.06 -20.39
C THR A 330 5.83 5.53 -20.63
N GLU A 331 5.34 5.42 -21.87
CA GLU A 331 4.06 5.96 -22.32
C GLU A 331 2.88 5.50 -21.43
N LEU A 332 2.87 4.24 -21.00
CA LEU A 332 1.81 3.73 -20.14
C LEU A 332 1.80 4.38 -18.75
N THR A 333 2.97 4.65 -18.18
CA THR A 333 3.09 5.33 -16.89
C THR A 333 2.80 6.83 -17.03
N ARG A 334 3.19 7.46 -18.13
CA ARG A 334 2.82 8.85 -18.44
C ARG A 334 1.30 9.04 -18.57
N ARG A 335 0.62 8.18 -19.34
CA ARG A 335 -0.85 8.18 -19.44
C ARG A 335 -1.51 7.95 -18.09
N ALA A 336 -0.93 7.08 -17.25
CA ALA A 336 -1.42 6.90 -15.89
C ALA A 336 -1.23 8.17 -15.06
N ALA A 337 -0.12 8.89 -15.23
CA ALA A 337 0.15 10.12 -14.50
C ALA A 337 -0.86 11.23 -14.82
N GLU A 338 -1.18 11.43 -16.10
CA GLU A 338 -2.23 12.36 -16.54
C GLU A 338 -3.59 11.96 -15.97
N ARG A 339 -3.95 10.67 -16.08
CA ARG A 339 -5.23 10.16 -15.58
C ARG A 339 -5.37 10.21 -14.07
N ASN A 340 -4.28 10.16 -13.31
CA ASN A 340 -4.32 10.01 -11.86
C ASN A 340 -3.81 11.25 -11.13
N ASN A 341 -3.86 12.42 -11.75
CA ASN A 341 -3.50 13.69 -11.14
C ASN A 341 -2.04 13.74 -10.62
N GLU A 342 -1.15 12.97 -11.24
CA GLU A 342 0.29 12.95 -10.93
C GLU A 342 1.09 13.88 -11.85
N ALA A 343 0.50 14.35 -12.95
CA ALA A 343 1.12 15.36 -13.79
C ALA A 343 1.00 16.75 -13.14
N GLU A 344 2.10 17.51 -13.13
CA GLU A 344 2.06 18.96 -12.91
C GLU A 344 1.33 19.62 -14.09
N VAL A 345 0.50 20.61 -13.79
CA VAL A 345 -0.08 21.49 -14.81
C VAL A 345 0.99 22.53 -15.14
N PRO A 346 1.27 22.84 -16.41
CA PRO A 346 2.04 24.03 -16.76
C PRO A 346 1.37 25.23 -16.08
N LEU A 347 2.13 26.03 -15.33
CA LEU A 347 1.67 27.36 -14.96
C LEU A 347 1.41 28.11 -16.27
N HIS A 348 0.13 28.31 -16.61
CA HIS A 348 -0.29 29.10 -17.76
C HIS A 348 -0.13 30.59 -17.48
#